data_AF-A0A7R9PJP6-F1
#
_entry.id   AF-A0A7R9PJP6-F1
#
_cell.length_a   1.000
_cell.length_b   1.000
_cell.length_c   1.000
_cell.angle_alpha   90.00
_cell.angle_beta   90.00
_cell.angle_gamma   90.00
#
_symmetry.space_group_name_H-M   'P 1'
#
loop_
_entity.id
_entity.type
_entity.pdbx_description
1 polymer ?
#
loop_
_entity_poly.entity_id
_entity_poly.type
_entity_poly.pdbx_seq_one_letter_code
_entity_poly.pdbx_strand_id
1 'polypeptide(L)'
;MKIDLQYPVPMLRTTQSGIGTSGDKQTMFYVEVTDQMKKGPGGGNPKEGELIEVVEMSISEATSYMAQHEVQSPGGFMFALMWFFHNKVHI
;
A
#
# COMPACT_ATOMS: atom_id res chain seq x y z
N MET A 1 6.54 -7.65 4.67
CA MET A 1 6.60 -8.91 3.95
C MET A 1 7.47 -8.73 2.72
N LYS A 2 8.43 -9.62 2.46
CA LYS A 2 9.09 -9.70 1.15
C LYS A 2 8.36 -10.74 0.30
N ILE A 3 7.85 -10.34 -0.86
CA ILE A 3 7.08 -11.20 -1.77
C ILE A 3 7.87 -11.48 -3.04
N ASP A 4 7.68 -12.67 -3.59
CA ASP A 4 8.16 -13.07 -4.90
C ASP A 4 6.98 -13.13 -5.87
N LEU A 5 7.02 -12.30 -6.92
CA LEU A 5 5.96 -12.16 -7.90
C LEU A 5 6.37 -12.82 -9.20
N GLN A 6 5.57 -13.82 -9.64
CA GLN A 6 5.86 -14.59 -10.85
C GLN A 6 5.19 -14.01 -12.11
N TYR A 7 4.59 -12.82 -12.01
CA TYR A 7 3.84 -12.17 -13.08
C TYR A 7 3.93 -10.64 -12.96
N PRO A 8 3.73 -9.89 -14.06
CA PRO A 8 3.73 -8.44 -14.02
C PRO A 8 2.55 -7.90 -13.19
N VAL A 9 2.80 -6.91 -12.34
CA VAL A 9 1.77 -6.27 -11.52
C VAL A 9 1.04 -5.20 -12.35
N PRO A 10 -0.29 -5.28 -12.49
CA PRO A 10 -1.05 -4.25 -13.19
C PRO A 10 -0.92 -2.89 -12.51
N MET A 11 -0.65 -1.86 -13.31
CA MET A 11 -0.72 -0.47 -12.86
C MET A 11 -2.17 -0.09 -12.62
N LEU A 12 -2.44 0.53 -11.48
CA LEU A 12 -3.77 1.04 -11.13
C LEU A 12 -3.96 2.46 -11.67
N ARG A 13 -3.06 3.38 -11.32
CA ARG A 13 -3.15 4.79 -11.72
C ARG A 13 -1.82 5.50 -11.51
N THR A 14 -1.60 6.56 -12.30
CA THR A 14 -0.56 7.54 -12.03
C THR A 14 -1.18 8.90 -11.72
N THR A 15 -0.68 9.57 -10.68
CA THR A 15 -1.15 10.88 -10.20
C THR A 15 0.05 11.79 -9.91
N GLN A 16 -0.20 13.09 -9.75
CA GLN A 16 0.81 14.02 -9.23
C GLN A 16 0.63 14.19 -7.72
N SER A 17 1.71 14.06 -6.97
CA SER A 17 1.78 14.36 -5.53
C SER A 17 2.62 15.62 -5.29
N GLY A 18 2.47 16.25 -4.12
CA GLY A 18 3.21 17.48 -3.81
C GLY A 18 2.89 18.64 -4.77
N ILE A 19 1.63 18.74 -5.21
CA ILE A 19 1.19 19.80 -6.13
C ILE A 19 1.40 21.15 -5.44
N GLY A 20 2.21 22.01 -6.04
CA GLY A 20 2.62 23.31 -5.48
C GLY A 20 4.01 23.32 -4.83
N THR A 21 4.66 22.16 -4.68
CA THR A 21 6.04 22.07 -4.18
C THR A 21 6.94 21.30 -5.15
N SER A 22 6.81 19.98 -5.22
CA SER A 22 7.67 19.11 -6.03
C SER A 22 7.02 18.64 -7.33
N GLY A 23 5.69 18.50 -7.35
CA GLY A 23 4.97 17.98 -8.52
C GLY A 23 5.38 16.55 -8.90
N ASP A 24 5.71 15.73 -7.90
CA ASP A 24 6.23 14.38 -8.09
C ASP A 24 5.19 13.46 -8.73
N LYS A 25 5.66 12.54 -9.57
CA LYS A 25 4.80 11.53 -10.20
C LYS A 25 4.68 10.30 -9.31
N GLN A 26 3.48 10.03 -8.79
CA GLN A 26 3.18 8.85 -8.00
C GLN A 26 2.40 7.82 -8.83
N THR A 27 2.96 6.61 -8.99
CA THR A 27 2.30 5.49 -9.68
C THR A 27 1.91 4.41 -8.67
N MET A 28 0.65 3.99 -8.68
CA MET A 28 0.11 2.97 -7.79
C MET A 28 -0.11 1.64 -8.51
N PHE A 29 0.14 0.55 -7.79
CA PHE A 29 -0.02 -0.83 -8.23
C PHE A 29 -0.81 -1.61 -7.17
N TYR A 30 -1.51 -2.66 -7.60
CA TYR A 30 -2.23 -3.56 -6.69
C TYR A 30 -1.87 -5.01 -7.02
N VAL A 31 -1.69 -5.82 -5.98
CA VAL A 31 -1.39 -7.24 -6.13
C VAL A 31 -2.04 -8.04 -5.01
N GLU A 32 -2.57 -9.21 -5.37
CA GLU A 32 -3.05 -10.23 -4.43
C GLU A 32 -1.89 -11.16 -4.08
N VAL A 33 -1.75 -11.47 -2.80
CA VAL A 33 -0.62 -12.22 -2.27
C VAL A 33 -1.11 -13.28 -1.30
N THR A 34 -0.37 -14.38 -1.20
CA THR A 34 -0.61 -15.42 -0.21
C THR A 34 0.64 -15.65 0.64
N ASP A 35 0.48 -16.34 1.76
CA ASP A 35 1.61 -16.69 2.64
C ASP A 35 2.67 -17.55 1.94
N GLN A 36 2.29 -18.31 0.90
CA GLN A 36 3.27 -19.11 0.13
C GLN A 36 4.24 -18.23 -0.67
N MET A 37 3.88 -16.97 -0.94
CA MET A 37 4.72 -16.01 -1.67
C MET A 37 5.72 -15.30 -0.75
N LYS A 38 5.64 -15.50 0.57
CA LYS A 38 6.50 -14.86 1.57
C LYS A 38 7.91 -15.46 1.52
N LYS A 39 8.91 -14.64 1.22
CA LYS A 39 10.34 -15.00 1.23
C LYS A 39 11.10 -14.48 2.45
N GLY A 40 10.44 -13.68 3.29
CA GLY A 40 11.02 -13.13 4.50
C GLY A 40 10.13 -12.10 5.18
N PRO A 41 10.55 -11.58 6.34
CA PRO A 41 9.75 -10.63 7.13
C PRO A 41 9.44 -9.34 6.36
N GLY A 42 10.32 -8.93 5.44
CA GLY A 42 10.25 -7.64 4.76
C GLY A 42 10.52 -6.48 5.71
N GLY A 43 9.92 -5.32 5.44
CA GLY A 43 10.28 -4.08 6.13
C GLY A 43 11.54 -3.47 5.53
N GLY A 44 12.09 -2.48 6.22
CA GLY A 44 13.26 -1.72 5.78
C GLY A 44 14.56 -2.48 6.01
N ASN A 45 15.62 -2.12 5.29
CA ASN A 45 16.98 -2.51 5.60
C ASN A 45 17.64 -1.54 6.62
N PRO A 46 17.86 -1.94 7.89
CA PRO A 46 18.46 -1.04 8.89
C PRO A 46 19.89 -0.62 8.54
N LYS A 47 20.62 -1.42 7.75
CA LYS A 47 21.98 -1.06 7.30
C LYS A 47 21.96 0.09 6.29
N GLU A 48 20.84 0.30 5.61
CA GLU A 48 20.60 1.42 4.69
C GLU A 48 19.86 2.58 5.38
N GLY A 49 19.58 2.47 6.70
CA GLY A 49 18.84 3.47 7.46
C GLY A 49 17.32 3.38 7.31
N GLU A 50 16.80 2.34 6.65
CA GLU A 50 15.36 2.15 6.49
C GLU A 50 14.76 1.47 7.74
N LEU A 51 13.95 2.21 8.49
CA LEU A 51 13.26 1.72 9.68
C LEU A 51 11.76 1.55 9.36
N ILE A 52 11.45 0.58 8.50
CA ILE A 52 10.08 0.34 8.02
C ILE A 52 9.53 -0.96 8.63
N GLU A 53 8.36 -0.85 9.26
CA GLU A 53 7.60 -1.98 9.79
C GLU A 53 6.56 -2.48 8.77
N VAL A 54 6.20 -3.75 8.89
CA VAL A 54 5.16 -4.39 8.09
C VAL A 54 3.96 -4.59 8.98
N VAL A 55 2.84 -3.97 8.62
CA VAL A 55 1.57 -4.14 9.31
C VAL A 55 0.63 -4.90 8.39
N GLU A 56 0.12 -6.04 8.86
CA GLU A 56 -0.95 -6.79 8.23
C GLU A 56 -2.26 -6.42 8.93
N MET A 57 -3.29 -6.01 8.18
CA MET A 57 -4.58 -5.60 8.71
C MET A 57 -5.68 -6.46 8.10
N SER A 58 -6.61 -6.91 8.92
CA SER A 58 -7.88 -7.46 8.44
C SER A 58 -8.70 -6.38 7.73
N ILE A 59 -9.67 -6.80 6.92
CA ILE A 59 -10.62 -5.89 6.25
C ILE A 59 -11.32 -5.00 7.28
N SER A 60 -11.76 -5.57 8.42
CA SER A 60 -12.44 -4.83 9.47
C SER A 60 -11.55 -3.78 10.13
N GLU A 61 -10.27 -4.08 10.37
CA GLU A 61 -9.30 -3.13 10.91
C GLU A 61 -9.03 -2.00 9.91
N ALA A 62 -8.86 -2.33 8.63
CA ALA A 62 -8.65 -1.33 7.58
C ALA A 62 -9.89 -0.44 7.37
N THR A 63 -11.11 -0.99 7.48
CA THR A 63 -12.34 -0.21 7.47
C THR A 63 -12.42 0.73 8.68
N SER A 64 -12.06 0.22 9.87
CA SER A 64 -12.04 1.03 11.09
C SER A 64 -11.01 2.15 11.01
N TYR A 65 -9.85 1.89 10.38
CA TYR A 65 -8.81 2.88 10.11
C TYR A 65 -9.31 3.99 9.18
N MET A 66 -10.00 3.64 8.08
CA MET A 66 -10.60 4.60 7.15
C MET A 66 -11.70 5.47 7.78
N ALA A 67 -12.32 5.02 8.87
CA ALA A 67 -13.36 5.76 9.58
C ALA A 67 -12.80 6.78 10.59
N GLN A 68 -11.50 6.78 10.85
CA GLN A 68 -10.87 7.74 11.76
C GLN A 68 -10.89 9.15 11.17
N HIS A 69 -11.16 10.15 12.00
CA HIS A 69 -11.20 11.55 11.59
C HIS A 69 -9.83 12.06 11.10
N GLU A 70 -8.74 11.56 11.67
CA GLU A 70 -7.37 11.94 11.33
C GLU A 70 -6.48 10.71 11.33
N VAL A 71 -5.60 10.60 10.33
CA VAL A 71 -4.60 9.55 10.19
C VAL A 71 -3.29 10.12 9.67
N GLN A 72 -2.16 9.52 10.08
CA GLN A 72 -0.81 9.90 9.63
C GLN A 72 -0.44 9.17 8.34
N SER A 73 -1.34 9.16 7.36
CA SER A 73 -1.17 8.48 6.08
C SER A 73 -1.20 9.45 4.91
N PRO A 74 -0.31 9.29 3.90
CA PRO A 74 -0.36 10.09 2.70
C PRO A 74 -1.68 9.92 1.95
N GLY A 75 -2.17 10.97 1.27
CA GLY A 75 -3.42 10.91 0.51
C GLY A 75 -3.45 9.80 -0.56
N GLY A 76 -2.31 9.48 -1.17
CA GLY A 76 -2.19 8.36 -2.12
C GLY A 76 -2.47 6.99 -1.49
N PHE A 77 -2.05 6.78 -0.24
CA PHE A 77 -2.37 5.55 0.50
C PHE A 77 -3.87 5.44 0.80
N MET A 78 -4.48 6.55 1.24
CA MET A 78 -5.92 6.61 1.48
C MET A 78 -6.72 6.33 0.21
N PHE A 79 -6.28 6.86 -0.94
CA PHE A 79 -6.88 6.56 -2.23
C PHE A 79 -6.76 5.08 -2.61
N ALA A 80 -5.60 4.45 -2.38
CA ALA A 80 -5.41 3.03 -2.65
C ALA A 80 -6.37 2.16 -1.83
N LEU A 81 -6.58 2.48 -0.54
CA LEU A 81 -7.56 1.81 0.31
C LEU A 81 -8.99 2.02 -0.20
N MET A 82 -9.39 3.25 -0.54
CA MET A 82 -10.71 3.51 -1.12
C MET A 82 -10.94 2.70 -2.41
N TRP A 83 -9.95 2.66 -3.29
CA TRP A 83 -10.04 1.87 -4.52
C TRP A 83 -10.20 0.37 -4.20
N PHE A 84 -9.43 -0.15 -3.24
CA PHE A 84 -9.54 -1.53 -2.80
C PHE A 84 -10.94 -1.84 -2.25
N PHE A 85 -11.46 -1.01 -1.34
CA PHE A 85 -12.81 -1.18 -0.79
C PHE A 85 -13.90 -1.09 -1.86
N HIS A 86 -13.73 -0.26 -2.89
CA HIS A 86 -14.71 -0.14 -3.96
C HIS A 86 -14.69 -1.31 -4.96
N ASN A 87 -13.51 -1.88 -5.24
CA ASN A 87 -13.34 -2.81 -6.37
C ASN A 87 -13.06 -4.27 -5.94
N LYS A 88 -12.59 -4.50 -4.71
CA LYS A 88 -11.99 -5.78 -4.31
C LYS A 88 -12.57 -6.41 -3.04
N VAL A 89 -13.12 -5.62 -2.12
CA VAL A 89 -13.58 -6.15 -0.81
C VAL A 89 -14.75 -7.16 -0.90
N HIS A 90 -15.45 -7.19 -2.03
CA HIS A 90 -16.62 -8.07 -2.25
C HIS A 90 -16.28 -9.37 -2.99
N ILE A 91 -15.01 -9.59 -3.32
CA ILE A 91 -14.50 -10.80 -3.95
C ILE A 91 -14.04 -11.76 -2.85
#